data_AF-A0A0N5B980-F1
#
_entry.id   AF-A0A0N5B980-F1
#
_cell.length_a   1.000
_cell.length_b   1.000
_cell.length_c   1.000
_cell.angle_alpha   90.00
_cell.angle_beta   90.00
_cell.angle_gamma   90.00
#
_symmetry.space_group_name_H-M   'P 1'
#
loop_
_entity.id
_entity.type
_entity.pdbx_description
1 polymer ?
#
loop_
_entity_poly.entity_id
_entity_poly.type
_entity_poly.pdbx_seq_one_letter_code
_entity_poly.pdbx_strand_id
1 'polypeptide(L)'
;MYSFKVKGNITCSHGVGASVFLMISDKKFASSAKDSILYKSVNYNKKFTIQGHKEFNKKPELHLQIRHICIQPSSDNCLIKIFDFVIPPENICKSGEKIKNWNFRNLDLAKPNITFEEKCV
;
A
#
# COMPACT_ATOMS: atom_id res chain seq x y z
N MET A 1 5.70 -17.92 -11.26
CA MET A 1 6.08 -16.76 -10.42
C MET A 1 5.69 -15.44 -11.08
N TYR A 2 5.09 -14.53 -10.32
CA TYR A 2 4.80 -13.15 -10.68
C TYR A 2 5.63 -12.20 -9.82
N SER A 3 6.09 -11.10 -10.41
CA SER A 3 6.86 -10.05 -9.77
C SER A 3 6.12 -8.72 -9.83
N PHE A 4 6.25 -7.93 -8.77
CA PHE A 4 5.64 -6.62 -8.66
C PHE A 4 6.59 -5.65 -7.96
N LYS A 5 6.46 -4.37 -8.29
CA LYS A 5 7.25 -3.29 -7.68
C LYS A 5 6.44 -2.03 -7.55
N VAL A 6 6.26 -1.58 -6.32
CA VAL A 6 5.55 -0.35 -5.99
C VAL A 6 6.53 0.63 -5.35
N LYS A 7 6.46 1.90 -5.74
CA LYS A 7 7.28 2.98 -5.19
C LYS A 7 6.46 4.24 -5.03
N GLY A 8 6.92 5.14 -4.19
CA GLY A 8 6.28 6.44 -3.98
C GLY A 8 6.88 7.18 -2.80
N ASN A 9 6.18 8.21 -2.35
CA ASN A 9 6.42 8.97 -1.14
C ASN A 9 5.10 9.09 -0.39
N ILE A 10 5.12 8.89 0.92
CA ILE A 10 3.92 8.97 1.77
C ILE A 10 4.11 10.12 2.73
N THR A 11 3.09 10.96 2.83
CA THR A 11 3.08 12.17 3.66
C THR A 11 1.82 12.22 4.50
N CYS A 12 1.84 13.06 5.53
CA CYS A 12 0.71 13.33 6.38
C CYS A 12 0.65 14.82 6.66
N SER A 13 -0.27 15.56 6.03
CA SER A 13 -0.38 17.00 6.27
C SER A 13 -0.91 17.36 7.67
N HIS A 14 -1.52 16.42 8.40
CA HIS A 14 -1.86 16.61 9.81
C HIS A 14 -0.64 16.54 10.74
N GLY A 15 0.52 16.05 10.28
CA GLY A 15 1.72 15.89 11.11
C GLY A 15 1.61 14.80 12.19
N VAL A 16 0.59 13.93 12.12
CA VAL A 16 0.34 12.87 13.10
C VAL A 16 1.06 11.57 12.69
N GLY A 17 1.81 11.00 13.63
CA GLY A 17 2.54 9.75 13.47
C GLY A 17 3.92 9.89 12.81
N ALA A 18 4.75 8.86 12.96
CA ALA A 18 6.12 8.84 12.41
C ALA A 18 6.24 8.00 11.13
N SER A 19 5.39 6.98 11.00
CA SER A 19 5.49 5.96 9.96
C SER A 19 4.15 5.35 9.62
N VAL A 20 4.11 4.66 8.49
CA VAL A 20 2.99 3.83 8.04
C VAL A 20 3.44 2.40 7.82
N PHE A 21 2.49 1.48 7.95
CA PHE A 21 2.70 0.08 7.64
C PHE A 21 2.15 -0.23 6.24
N LEU A 22 3.04 -0.59 5.32
CA LEU A 22 2.69 -1.00 3.96
C LEU A 22 2.61 -2.51 3.89
N MET A 23 1.63 -3.00 3.14
CA MET A 23 1.42 -4.43 2.94
C MET A 23 0.97 -4.69 1.52
N ILE A 24 1.56 -5.70 0.87
CA ILE A 24 1.05 -6.26 -0.38
C ILE A 24 0.35 -7.58 -0.06
N SER A 25 -0.88 -7.76 -0.51
CA SER A 25 -1.65 -9.00 -0.33
C SER A 25 -2.44 -9.34 -1.59
N ASP A 26 -2.80 -10.61 -1.74
CA ASP A 26 -3.80 -11.10 -2.70
C ASP A 26 -5.23 -11.07 -2.12
N LYS A 27 -5.38 -10.55 -0.89
CA LYS A 27 -6.66 -10.30 -0.23
C LYS A 27 -6.82 -8.80 0.04
N LYS A 28 -8.00 -8.29 -0.27
CA LYS A 28 -8.47 -6.97 0.15
C LYS A 28 -8.59 -6.89 1.67
N PHE A 29 -8.16 -5.77 2.27
CA PHE A 29 -8.17 -5.53 3.73
C PHE A 29 -7.66 -6.72 4.55
N ALA A 30 -6.50 -7.27 4.17
CA ALA A 30 -5.84 -8.34 4.90
C ALA A 30 -5.66 -7.94 6.36
N SER A 31 -6.08 -8.80 7.28
CA SER A 31 -6.20 -8.49 8.70
C SER A 31 -4.87 -8.55 9.44
N SER A 32 -3.89 -9.30 8.92
CA SER A 32 -2.60 -9.51 9.58
C SER A 32 -1.42 -9.53 8.61
N ALA A 33 -0.21 -9.37 9.15
CA ALA A 33 1.02 -9.56 8.37
C ALA A 33 1.17 -10.99 7.82
N LYS A 34 0.50 -11.99 8.41
CA LYS A 34 0.51 -13.38 7.91
C LYS A 34 -0.26 -13.54 6.60
N ASP A 35 -1.23 -12.66 6.35
CA ASP A 35 -2.00 -12.61 5.09
C ASP A 35 -1.29 -11.79 4.00
N SER A 36 -0.12 -11.24 4.32
CA SER A 36 0.66 -10.49 3.35
C SER A 36 1.57 -11.40 2.54
N ILE A 37 1.80 -10.99 1.30
CA ILE A 37 2.91 -11.47 0.48
C ILE A 37 4.20 -10.82 0.96
N LEU A 38 4.12 -9.54 1.32
CA LEU A 38 5.23 -8.71 1.73
C LEU A 38 4.68 -7.53 2.53
N TYR A 39 5.43 -7.09 3.54
CA TYR A 39 5.11 -5.88 4.29
C TYR A 39 6.36 -5.10 4.64
N LYS A 40 6.19 -3.80 4.92
CA LYS A 40 7.28 -2.88 5.29
C LYS A 40 6.74 -1.67 6.02
N SER A 41 7.41 -1.25 7.09
CA SER A 41 7.17 0.06 7.71
C SER A 41 7.99 1.14 6.99
N VAL A 42 7.38 2.28 6.70
CA VAL A 42 8.05 3.42 6.05
C VAL A 42 7.72 4.72 6.77
N ASN A 43 8.73 5.56 6.98
CA ASN A 43 8.52 6.84 7.64
C ASN A 43 7.85 7.83 6.69
N TYR A 44 7.05 8.74 7.25
CA TYR A 44 6.51 9.86 6.49
C TYR A 44 7.63 10.71 5.88
N ASN A 45 7.34 11.33 4.74
CA ASN A 45 8.26 12.18 3.97
C ASN A 45 9.53 11.46 3.48
N LYS A 46 9.50 10.12 3.45
CA LYS A 46 10.56 9.30 2.86
C LYS A 46 10.03 8.54 1.65
N LYS A 47 10.83 8.55 0.58
CA LYS A 47 10.59 7.71 -0.58
C LYS A 47 10.66 6.24 -0.16
N PHE A 48 9.73 5.44 -0.65
CA PHE A 48 9.72 4.00 -0.43
C PHE A 48 9.78 3.24 -1.75
N THR A 49 10.19 1.98 -1.64
CA THR A 49 10.07 0.97 -2.68
C THR A 49 9.81 -0.36 -1.99
N ILE A 50 8.80 -1.06 -2.48
CA ILE A 50 8.38 -2.40 -2.04
C ILE A 50 8.33 -3.27 -3.31
N GLN A 51 9.13 -4.33 -3.32
CA GLN A 51 9.28 -5.23 -4.46
C GLN A 51 9.20 -6.65 -3.94
N GLY A 52 8.40 -7.48 -4.61
CA GLY A 52 8.21 -8.86 -4.23
C GLY A 52 7.96 -9.76 -5.42
N HIS A 53 8.00 -11.06 -5.14
CA HIS A 53 7.68 -12.11 -6.08
C HIS A 53 6.86 -13.18 -5.34
N LYS A 54 5.86 -13.76 -6.00
CA LYS A 54 5.07 -14.88 -5.46
C LYS A 54 4.59 -15.78 -6.59
N GLU A 55 4.46 -17.06 -6.29
CA GLU A 55 3.91 -18.03 -7.22
C GLU A 55 2.38 -18.01 -7.21
N PHE A 56 1.79 -17.98 -8.40
CA PHE A 56 0.36 -18.04 -8.61
C PHE A 56 0.07 -18.84 -9.88
N ASN A 57 -1.06 -19.55 -9.90
CA ASN A 57 -1.51 -20.33 -11.05
C ASN A 57 -1.96 -19.44 -12.22
N LYS A 58 -2.55 -18.28 -11.89
CA LYS A 58 -2.99 -17.26 -12.84
C LYS A 58 -2.49 -15.88 -12.39
N LYS A 59 -2.66 -14.87 -13.24
CA LYS A 59 -2.28 -13.50 -12.90
C LYS A 59 -3.10 -13.04 -11.68
N PRO A 60 -2.46 -12.67 -10.56
CA PRO A 60 -3.19 -12.29 -9.35
C PRO A 60 -3.72 -10.86 -9.45
N GLU A 61 -4.81 -10.59 -8.73
CA GLU A 61 -5.12 -9.24 -8.27
C GLU A 61 -4.36 -9.01 -6.97
N LEU A 62 -3.59 -7.91 -6.90
CA LEU A 62 -2.78 -7.59 -5.74
C LEU A 62 -3.22 -6.24 -5.18
N HIS A 63 -3.22 -6.14 -3.85
CA HIS A 63 -3.62 -4.97 -3.11
C HIS A 63 -2.41 -4.40 -2.37
N LEU A 64 -2.15 -3.10 -2.53
CA LEU A 64 -1.34 -2.33 -1.59
C LEU A 64 -2.25 -1.81 -0.50
N GLN A 65 -1.97 -2.20 0.74
CA GLN A 65 -2.63 -1.69 1.92
C GLN A 65 -1.69 -0.78 2.70
N ILE A 66 -2.17 0.39 3.07
CA ILE A 66 -1.46 1.39 3.87
C ILE A 66 -2.22 1.56 5.17
N ARG A 67 -1.65 1.06 6.27
CA ARG A 67 -2.19 1.29 7.61
C ARG A 67 -1.50 2.48 8.25
N HIS A 68 -2.28 3.44 8.72
CA HIS A 68 -1.75 4.70 9.23
C HIS A 68 -2.64 5.35 10.29
N ILE A 69 -2.05 6.29 11.03
CA ILE A 69 -2.73 7.11 12.05
C ILE A 69 -2.85 8.58 11.64
N CYS A 70 -2.51 8.91 10.39
CA CYS A 70 -2.73 10.24 9.83
C CYS A 70 -4.23 10.53 9.66
N ILE A 71 -4.91 10.86 10.75
CA ILE A 71 -6.35 11.07 10.84
C ILE A 71 -6.58 12.44 11.48
N GLN A 72 -7.64 13.14 11.09
CA GLN A 72 -7.99 14.40 11.73
C GLN A 72 -8.51 14.10 13.15
N PRO A 73 -7.95 14.73 14.21
CA PRO A 73 -8.31 14.40 15.60
C PRO A 73 -9.78 14.58 15.98
N SER A 74 -10.58 15.25 15.15
CA SER A 74 -11.92 15.72 15.51
C SER A 74 -13.07 15.08 14.72
N SER A 75 -12.81 14.24 13.71
CA SER A 75 -13.87 13.81 12.77
C SER A 75 -14.34 12.37 12.94
N ASP A 76 -13.48 11.45 13.38
CA ASP A 76 -13.80 10.02 13.43
C ASP A 76 -13.30 9.42 14.74
N ASN A 77 -14.09 8.55 15.39
CA ASN A 77 -13.63 7.64 16.48
C ASN A 77 -12.62 6.58 15.96
N CYS A 78 -11.90 6.91 14.89
CA CYS A 78 -11.00 6.04 14.18
C CYS A 78 -9.57 6.28 14.63
N LEU A 79 -8.94 5.26 15.20
CA LEU A 79 -7.54 5.34 15.61
C LEU A 79 -6.59 4.98 14.47
N ILE A 80 -6.97 4.01 13.64
CA ILE A 80 -6.16 3.54 12.51
C ILE A 80 -7.04 3.47 11.25
N LYS A 81 -6.59 4.13 10.18
CA LYS A 81 -7.18 3.96 8.84
C LYS A 81 -6.32 3.00 8.02
N ILE A 82 -6.99 2.20 7.20
CA ILE A 82 -6.38 1.34 6.20
C ILE A 82 -6.89 1.80 4.84
N PHE A 83 -5.98 2.26 3.99
CA PHE A 83 -6.27 2.48 2.57
C PHE A 83 -5.87 1.24 1.79
N ASP A 84 -6.76 0.74 0.93
CA ASP A 84 -6.55 -0.40 0.05
C ASP A 84 -6.56 0.08 -1.41
N PHE A 85 -5.48 -0.21 -2.13
CA PHE A 85 -5.30 0.14 -3.52
C PHE A 85 -5.05 -1.10 -4.36
N VAL A 86 -5.80 -1.28 -5.43
CA VAL A 86 -5.54 -2.34 -6.42
C VAL A 86 -4.29 -1.97 -7.23
N ILE A 87 -3.28 -2.84 -7.22
CA ILE A 87 -2.11 -2.72 -8.08
C ILE A 87 -2.57 -2.94 -9.53
N PRO A 88 -2.33 -2.01 -10.46
CA PRO A 88 -2.73 -2.17 -11.85
C PRO A 88 -2.17 -3.48 -12.41
N PRO A 89 -3.01 -4.32 -13.05
CA PRO A 89 -2.56 -5.63 -13.54
C PRO A 89 -1.32 -5.53 -14.45
N GLU A 90 -1.20 -4.48 -15.26
CA GLU A 90 -0.03 -4.22 -16.09
C GLU A 90 1.28 -4.07 -15.31
N ASN A 91 1.23 -3.74 -14.02
CA ASN A 91 2.39 -3.65 -13.13
C ASN A 91 2.76 -4.98 -12.45
N ILE A 92 2.02 -6.05 -12.73
CA ILE A 92 2.26 -7.40 -12.25
C ILE A 92 2.77 -8.23 -13.42
N CYS A 93 4.06 -8.55 -13.39
CA CYS A 93 4.79 -9.17 -14.51
C CYS A 93 5.08 -10.65 -14.22
N LYS A 94 5.01 -11.50 -15.24
CA LYS A 94 5.41 -12.91 -15.09
C LYS A 94 6.94 -13.02 -15.06
N SER A 95 7.48 -14.10 -14.50
CA SER A 95 8.92 -14.37 -14.53
C SER A 95 9.47 -14.29 -15.98
N GLY A 96 10.60 -13.62 -16.17
CA GLY A 96 11.21 -13.36 -17.48
C GLY A 96 10.77 -12.04 -18.13
N GLU A 97 9.68 -11.41 -17.67
CA GLU A 97 9.26 -10.09 -18.14
C GLU A 97 9.97 -8.97 -17.37
N LYS A 98 10.17 -7.82 -18.04
CA LYS A 98 10.72 -6.62 -17.40
C LYS A 98 9.72 -6.07 -16.37
N ILE A 99 10.13 -6.05 -15.10
CA ILE A 99 9.31 -5.51 -14.01
C ILE A 99 8.93 -4.06 -14.29
N LYS A 100 7.63 -3.78 -14.35
CA LYS A 100 7.09 -2.43 -14.46
C LYS A 100 6.88 -1.85 -13.06
N ASN A 101 7.31 -0.62 -12.85
CA ASN A 101 7.12 0.07 -11.58
C ASN A 101 5.74 0.71 -11.54
N TRP A 102 4.95 0.40 -10.51
CA TRP A 102 3.82 1.25 -10.15
C TRP A 102 4.32 2.38 -9.24
N ASN A 103 4.10 3.64 -9.64
CA ASN A 103 4.60 4.81 -8.93
C ASN A 103 3.46 5.67 -8.40
N PHE A 104 3.27 5.67 -7.10
CA PHE A 104 2.29 6.49 -6.38
C PHE A 104 2.65 7.98 -6.31
N ARG A 105 3.80 8.39 -6.83
CA ARG A 105 4.33 9.76 -6.71
C ARG A 105 4.29 10.18 -5.24
N ASN A 106 3.64 11.30 -4.92
CA ASN A 106 3.43 11.76 -3.55
C ASN A 106 1.98 11.50 -3.14
N LEU A 107 1.77 10.72 -2.09
CA LEU A 107 0.46 10.44 -1.50
C LEU A 107 0.39 11.09 -0.12
N ASP A 108 -0.52 12.06 0.06
CA ASP A 108 -0.86 12.60 1.37
C ASP A 108 -2.03 11.80 1.94
N LEU A 109 -1.81 11.11 3.07
CA LEU A 109 -2.84 10.26 3.67
C LEU A 109 -3.94 11.04 4.37
N ALA A 110 -3.72 12.32 4.68
CA ALA A 110 -4.79 13.20 5.18
C ALA A 110 -5.71 13.67 4.04
N LYS A 111 -5.19 13.78 2.81
CA LYS A 111 -5.89 14.32 1.63
C LYS A 111 -5.50 13.53 0.37
N PRO A 112 -5.88 12.25 0.29
CA PRO A 112 -5.48 11.40 -0.82
C PRO A 112 -6.13 11.87 -2.13
N ASN A 113 -5.34 11.91 -3.21
CA ASN A 113 -5.72 12.46 -4.52
C ASN A 113 -5.89 11.38 -5.60
N ILE A 114 -6.13 10.14 -5.19
CA ILE A 114 -6.23 8.95 -6.02
C ILE A 114 -7.36 8.07 -5.51
N THR A 115 -7.85 7.14 -6.33
CA THR A 115 -8.94 6.21 -5.94
C THR A 115 -8.42 5.10 -5.03
N PHE A 116 -9.13 4.83 -3.95
CA PHE A 116 -8.88 3.76 -2.99
C PHE A 116 -10.17 3.38 -2.28
N GLU A 117 -10.12 2.28 -1.56
CA GLU A 117 -11.09 1.98 -0.53
C GLU A 117 -10.48 2.17 0.84
N GLU A 118 -11.31 2.54 1.83
CA GLU A 118 -10.85 2.74 3.19
C GLU A 118 -11.63 1.93 4.21
N LYS A 119 -10.94 1.57 5.30
CA LYS A 119 -11.53 0.94 6.47
C LYS A 119 -10.94 1.53 7.73
N CYS A 120 -11.79 1.76 8.73
CA CYS A 120 -11.38 2.09 10.07
C CYS A 120 -11.17 0.83 10.92
N VAL A 121 -10.12 0.80 11.75
CA VAL A 121 -9.78 -0.29 12.67
C VAL A 121 -9.40 0.26 14.05
#